data_AF-A0A1M5U9R5-F1
#
_entry.id   AF-A0A1M5U9R5-F1
#
_cell.length_a   1.000
_cell.length_b   1.000
_cell.length_c   1.000
_cell.angle_alpha   90.00
_cell.angle_beta   90.00
_cell.angle_gamma   90.00
#
_symmetry.space_group_name_H-M   'P 1'
#
loop_
_entity.id
_entity.type
_entity.pdbx_description
1 polymer ?
#
loop_
_entity_poly.entity_id
_entity_poly.type
_entity_poly.pdbx_seq_one_letter_code
_entity_poly.pdbx_strand_id
1 'polypeptide(L)' 'MYGVKPEIKEELPTKVTTGVLDDILKYCRLLIDCINAKPELAANPAVKTKLNYLSEAFNDDLENLKVSKI' A
#
# COMPACT_ATOMS: atom_id res chain seq x y z
N MET A 1 -15.47 -14.01 -13.91
CA MET A 1 -14.07 -14.25 -13.53
C MET A 1 -13.52 -12.94 -13.01
N TYR A 2 -12.92 -12.93 -11.81
CA TYR A 2 -12.44 -11.70 -11.14
C TYR A 2 -11.28 -11.09 -11.95
N GLY A 3 -11.61 -10.26 -12.94
CA GLY A 3 -10.69 -9.56 -13.82
C GLY A 3 -10.06 -8.36 -13.12
N VAL A 4 -9.22 -8.61 -12.11
CA VAL A 4 -8.11 -7.68 -11.87
C VAL A 4 -7.25 -7.77 -13.13
N LYS A 5 -7.29 -6.72 -13.95
CA LYS A 5 -6.46 -6.63 -15.16
C LYS A 5 -5.00 -6.95 -14.77
N PRO A 6 -4.29 -7.82 -15.51
CA PRO A 6 -2.89 -8.16 -15.24
C PRO A 6 -2.00 -6.91 -15.16
N GLU A 7 -2.34 -5.88 -15.93
CA GLU A 7 -1.75 -4.54 -15.96
C GLU A 7 -1.69 -3.90 -14.56
N ILE A 8 -2.74 -4.07 -13.75
CA ILE A 8 -2.77 -3.51 -12.40
C ILE A 8 -1.81 -4.29 -11.49
N LYS A 9 -1.71 -5.61 -11.63
CA LYS A 9 -0.77 -6.42 -10.85
C LYS A 9 0.70 -6.14 -11.20
N GLU A 10 0.98 -5.77 -12.45
CA GLU A 10 2.33 -5.39 -12.90
C GLU A 10 2.70 -3.95 -12.52
N GLU A 11 1.73 -3.04 -12.46
CA GLU A 11 1.99 -1.65 -12.07
C GLU A 11 1.96 -1.39 -10.57
N LEU A 12 1.34 -2.27 -9.78
CA LEU A 12 1.52 -2.21 -8.34
C LEU A 12 2.99 -2.53 -8.04
N PRO A 13 3.62 -1.81 -7.09
CA PRO A 13 4.99 -2.10 -6.73
C PRO A 13 5.17 -3.59 -6.43
N THR A 14 6.34 -4.14 -6.73
CA THR A 14 6.65 -5.53 -6.38
C THR A 14 6.70 -5.66 -4.87
N LYS A 15 5.99 -6.67 -4.33
CA LYS A 15 6.00 -6.97 -2.91
C LYS A 15 7.44 -6.96 -2.40
N VAL A 16 7.71 -6.05 -1.47
CA VAL A 16 8.99 -5.97 -0.79
C VAL A 16 9.29 -7.33 -0.16
N THR A 17 10.34 -7.98 -0.67
CA THR A 17 10.87 -9.26 -0.17
C THR A 17 12.04 -9.04 0.79
N THR A 18 12.52 -7.81 0.87
CA THR A 18 13.46 -7.40 1.92
C THR A 18 12.69 -7.30 3.23
N GLY A 19 13.14 -8.02 4.25
CA GLY A 19 12.56 -7.97 5.60
C GLY A 19 12.82 -6.66 6.34
N VAL A 20 13.22 -5.60 5.61
CA VAL A 20 13.48 -4.27 6.15
C VAL A 20 12.17 -3.51 6.21
N LEU A 21 11.81 -3.12 7.43
CA LEU A 21 10.55 -2.44 7.68
C LEU A 21 10.47 -1.09 6.97
N ASP A 22 11.59 -0.39 6.80
CA ASP A 22 11.70 0.85 6.01
C ASP A 22 11.29 0.67 4.53
N ASP A 23 11.65 -0.46 3.92
CA ASP A 23 11.25 -0.82 2.56
C ASP A 23 9.76 -1.17 2.50
N ILE A 24 9.25 -1.90 3.49
CA ILE A 24 7.81 -2.22 3.60
C ILE A 24 6.99 -0.92 3.71
N LEU A 25 7.48 0.04 4.51
CA LEU A 25 6.90 1.36 4.64
C LEU A 25 6.92 2.10 3.30
N LYS A 26 8.08 2.20 2.62
CA LYS A 26 8.17 2.81 1.28
C LYS A 26 7.23 2.17 0.28
N TYR A 27 7.13 0.85 0.30
CA TYR A 27 6.21 0.09 -0.54
C TYR A 27 4.76 0.50 -0.31
N CYS A 28 4.32 0.57 0.95
CA CYS A 28 2.95 1.01 1.28
C CYS A 28 2.68 2.42 0.75
N ARG A 29 3.62 3.35 0.92
CA ARG A 29 3.51 4.72 0.40
C ARG A 29 3.39 4.74 -1.13
N LEU A 30 4.25 3.99 -1.83
CA LEU A 30 4.23 3.88 -3.30
C LEU A 30 2.95 3.23 -3.82
N LEU A 31 2.43 2.23 -3.10
CA LEU A 31 1.17 1.56 -3.42
C LEU A 31 0.01 2.55 -3.36
N ILE A 32 -0.04 3.37 -2.30
CA ILE A 32 -1.05 4.41 -2.09
C ILE A 32 -1.01 5.44 -3.22
N ASP A 33 0.18 5.88 -3.60
CA ASP A 33 0.41 6.87 -4.64
C ASP A 33 0.04 6.33 -6.03
N CYS A 34 0.51 5.13 -6.37
CA CYS A 34 0.20 4.45 -7.63
C CYS A 34 -1.31 4.24 -7.81
N ILE A 35 -2.01 3.89 -6.74
CA ILE A 35 -3.46 3.71 -6.75
C ILE A 35 -4.19 5.05 -6.90
N ASN A 36 -3.73 6.13 -6.25
CA ASN A 36 -4.31 7.48 -6.44
C ASN A 36 -4.05 8.02 -7.84
N ALA A 37 -2.87 7.77 -8.41
CA ALA A 37 -2.51 8.17 -9.76
C ALA A 37 -3.36 7.46 -10.83
N LYS A 38 -3.97 6.32 -10.50
CA LYS A 38 -4.88 5.57 -11.37
C LYS A 38 -6.35 5.87 -11.05
N PRO A 39 -7.03 6.74 -11.82
CA PRO A 39 -8.42 7.08 -11.56
C PRO A 39 -9.36 5.87 -11.65
N GLU A 40 -9.03 4.83 -12.43
CA GLU A 40 -9.80 3.58 -12.49
C GLU A 40 -9.80 2.79 -11.17
N LEU A 41 -8.72 2.90 -10.39
CA LEU A 41 -8.61 2.30 -9.07
C LEU A 41 -9.17 3.24 -8.01
N ALA A 42 -8.81 4.52 -8.05
CA ALA A 42 -9.29 5.53 -7.12
C ALA A 42 -10.81 5.75 -7.17
N ALA A 43 -11.43 5.56 -8.35
CA ALA A 43 -12.88 5.59 -8.51
C ALA A 43 -13.59 4.39 -7.86
N ASN A 44 -12.86 3.32 -7.53
CA ASN A 44 -13.45 2.14 -6.92
C ASN A 44 -13.50 2.32 -5.39
N PRO A 45 -14.70 2.35 -4.77
CA PRO A 45 -14.83 2.52 -3.33
C PRO A 45 -14.12 1.42 -2.53
N ALA A 46 -14.05 0.19 -3.06
CA ALA A 46 -13.33 -0.91 -2.40
C ALA A 46 -11.82 -0.64 -2.31
N VAL A 47 -11.26 0.01 -3.33
CA VAL A 47 -9.85 0.39 -3.36
C VAL A 47 -9.59 1.53 -2.40
N LYS A 48 -10.45 2.55 -2.39
CA LYS A 48 -10.35 3.69 -1.45
C LYS A 48 -10.40 3.25 0.01
N THR A 49 -11.29 2.32 0.35
CA THR A 49 -11.34 1.71 1.69
C THR A 49 -10.05 0.95 2.01
N LYS A 50 -9.54 0.14 1.07
CA LYS A 50 -8.27 -0.58 1.27
C LYS A 50 -7.10 0.38 1.48
N LEU A 51 -7.09 1.49 0.77
CA LEU A 51 -6.13 2.59 0.87
C LEU A 51 -6.12 3.21 2.27
N ASN A 52 -7.30 3.52 2.81
CA ASN A 52 -7.42 4.07 4.16
C ASN A 52 -6.89 3.10 5.21
N TYR A 53 -7.26 1.82 5.08
CA TYR A 53 -6.80 0.76 5.97
C TYR A 53 -5.27 0.57 5.90
N LEU A 54 -4.70 0.62 4.70
CA LEU A 54 -3.26 0.52 4.50
C LEU A 54 -2.53 1.72 5.11
N SER A 55 -3.09 2.93 5.00
CA SER A 55 -2.52 4.13 5.60
C SER A 55 -2.59 4.11 7.13
N GLU A 56 -3.69 3.62 7.71
CA GLU A 56 -3.81 3.41 9.16
C GLU A 56 -2.81 2.37 9.65
N ALA A 57 -2.76 1.19 9.03
CA ALA A 57 -1.81 0.14 9.39
C ALA A 57 -0.37 0.64 9.28
N PHE A 58 -0.02 1.32 8.18
CA PHE A 58 1.29 1.93 8.00
C PHE A 58 1.67 2.89 9.14
N ASN A 59 0.74 3.75 9.57
CA ASN A 59 1.01 4.67 10.67
C ASN A 59 1.16 3.94 12.00
N ASP A 60 0.30 2.95 12.26
CA ASP A 60 0.37 2.09 13.44
C ASP A 60 1.71 1.33 13.51
N ASP A 61 2.15 0.73 12.41
CA ASP A 61 3.47 0.09 12.29
C ASP A 61 4.61 1.08 12.57
N LEU A 62 4.50 2.32 12.07
CA LEU A 62 5.48 3.39 12.29
C LEU A 62 5.53 3.85 13.76
N GLU A 63 4.37 3.99 14.39
CA GLU A 63 4.26 4.34 15.81
C GLU A 63 4.77 3.21 16.70
N ASN A 64 4.40 1.95 16.42
CA ASN A 64 4.93 0.78 17.11
C ASN A 64 6.46 0.69 17.00
N LEU A 65 7.03 1.05 15.85
CA LEU A 65 8.48 1.11 15.69
C LEU A 65 9.14 2.17 16.57
N LYS A 66 8.50 3.35 16.65
CA LYS A 66 8.98 4.46 17.48
C LYS A 66 8.90 4.10 18.96
N VAL A 67 7.80 3.47 19.38
CA VAL A 67 7.57 3.04 20.77
C VAL A 67 8.48 1.88 21.17
N SER A 68 8.72 0.91 20.29
CA SER A 68 9.62 -0.24 20.58
C SER A 68 11.09 0.14 20.78
N LYS A 69 11.49 1.37 20.44
CA LYS A 69 12.87 1.84 20.57
C LYS A 69 13.09 2.71 21.82
N ILE A 70 12.08 2.86 22.67
CA ILE A 70 12.13 3.57 23.96
C ILE A 70 12.41 2.56 25.08
#